data_AF-H7CDU0-F1
#
_entry.id   AF-H7CDU0-F1
#
_cell.length_a   1.000
_cell.length_b   1.000
_cell.length_c   1.000
_cell.angle_alpha   90.00
_cell.angle_beta   90.00
_cell.angle_gamma   90.00
#
_symmetry.space_group_name_H-M   'P 1'
#
loop_
_entity.id
_entity.type
_entity.pdbx_description
1 polymer ?
#
loop_
_entity_poly.entity_id
_entity_poly.type
_entity_poly.pdbx_seq_one_letter_code
_entity_poly.pdbx_strand_id
1 'polypeptide(L)' 'MKEIILNFCLNNIFYRINFINSKFYIIYTNKWLTKLDIKYIIKNIFKSNKNIKINNINKDNTLKIYFIKLK' A
#
# COMPACT_ATOMS: atom_id res chain seq x y z
N MET A 1 -0.38 -4.43 -19.72
CA MET A 1 -0.15 -4.48 -18.26
C MET A 1 -1.47 -4.10 -17.61
N LYS A 2 -2.17 -5.05 -17.00
CA LYS A 2 -3.54 -4.83 -16.50
C LYS A 2 -3.43 -4.26 -15.09
N GLU A 3 -3.76 -2.99 -14.92
CA GLU A 3 -3.87 -2.39 -13.59
C GLU A 3 -5.04 -3.03 -12.86
N ILE A 4 -4.75 -3.66 -11.72
CA ILE A 4 -5.78 -4.11 -10.79
C ILE A 4 -5.88 -3.03 -9.72
N ILE A 5 -7.09 -2.54 -9.47
CA ILE A 5 -7.36 -1.54 -8.44
C ILE A 5 -8.18 -2.24 -7.36
N LEU A 6 -7.64 -2.31 -6.15
CA LEU A 6 -8.40 -2.77 -4.98
C LEU A 6 -8.64 -1.59 -4.05
N ASN A 7 -9.91 -1.28 -3.80
CA ASN A 7 -10.33 -0.26 -2.83
C ASN A 7 -10.83 -0.97 -1.58
N PHE A 8 -10.26 -0.61 -0.42
CA PHE A 8 -10.67 -1.12 0.87
C PHE A 8 -11.04 0.03 1.80
N CYS A 9 -12.09 -0.17 2.59
CA CYS A 9 -12.48 0.73 3.66
C CYS A 9 -12.73 -0.10 4.92
N LEU A 10 -11.83 0.01 5.91
CA LEU A 10 -11.93 -0.68 7.20
C LEU A 10 -11.68 0.35 8.30
N ASN A 11 -12.58 0.46 9.28
CA ASN A 11 -12.47 1.38 10.42
C ASN A 11 -12.12 2.83 10.03
N ASN A 12 -12.81 3.42 9.04
CA ASN A 12 -12.54 4.76 8.49
C ASN A 12 -11.14 4.96 7.87
N ILE A 13 -10.38 3.88 7.70
CA ILE A 13 -9.12 3.87 6.99
C ILE A 13 -9.41 3.43 5.57
N PHE A 14 -9.48 4.42 4.67
CA PHE A 14 -9.54 4.17 3.24
C PHE A 14 -8.14 3.92 2.70
N TYR A 15 -7.97 2.82 1.99
CA TYR A 15 -6.78 2.61 1.18
C TYR A 15 -7.09 2.03 -0.19
N ARG A 16 -6.40 2.55 -1.19
CA ARG A 16 -6.46 2.09 -2.58
C ARG A 16 -5.13 1.48 -2.96
N ILE A 17 -5.15 0.24 -3.45
CA ILE A 17 -3.96 -0.46 -3.94
C ILE A 17 -4.03 -0.52 -5.47
N ASN A 18 -3.06 0.12 -6.12
CA ASN A 18 -2.84 -0.01 -7.54
C ASN A 18 -1.68 -0.97 -7.80
N PHE A 19 -1.94 -1.99 -8.59
CA PHE A 19 -0.95 -2.98 -9.00
C PHE A 19 -0.33 -2.54 -10.31
N ILE A 20 0.94 -2.11 -10.25
CA ILE A 20 1.70 -1.79 -11.44
C ILE A 20 2.16 -3.12 -12.05
N ASN A 21 3.00 -3.86 -11.34
CA ASN A 21 3.48 -5.18 -11.78
C ASN A 21 3.44 -6.18 -10.61
N SER A 22 3.72 -7.45 -10.87
CA SER A 22 3.80 -8.51 -9.85
C SER A 22 4.76 -8.19 -8.69
N LYS A 23 5.70 -7.25 -8.88
CA LYS A 23 6.69 -6.83 -7.88
C LYS A 23 6.47 -5.42 -7.32
N PHE A 24 5.55 -4.63 -7.88
CA PHE A 24 5.40 -3.21 -7.56
C PHE A 24 3.96 -2.81 -7.31
N TYR A 25 3.72 -2.18 -6.16
CA TYR A 25 2.39 -1.70 -5.74
C TYR A 25 2.47 -0.25 -5.29
N ILE A 26 1.41 0.50 -5.55
CA ILE A 26 1.18 1.81 -4.96
C ILE A 26 -0.03 1.72 -4.05
N ILE A 27 0.14 2.14 -2.79
CA ILE A 27 -0.97 2.23 -1.85
C ILE A 27 -1.22 3.70 -1.50
N TYR A 28 -2.43 4.17 -1.75
CA TYR A 28 -2.90 5.50 -1.35
C TYR A 28 -3.67 5.34 -0.05
N THR A 29 -3.29 6.08 0.99
CA THR A 29 -3.96 6.01 2.30
C THR A 29 -4.13 7.38 2.94
N ASN A 30 -4.98 7.41 3.96
CA ASN A 30 -5.02 8.52 4.90
C ASN A 30 -3.66 8.67 5.64
N LYS A 31 -3.29 9.89 6.05
CA LYS A 31 -1.95 10.24 6.60
C LYS A 31 -1.53 9.43 7.84
N TRP A 32 -2.50 8.93 8.57
CA TRP A 32 -2.36 8.23 9.85
C TRP A 32 -1.64 6.88 9.76
N LEU A 33 -1.68 6.22 8.60
CA LEU A 33 -0.97 4.95 8.43
C LEU A 33 0.54 5.16 8.38
N THR A 34 1.28 4.30 9.07
CA THR A 34 2.74 4.26 9.09
C THR A 34 3.28 3.18 8.14
N LYS A 35 4.61 3.14 7.95
CA LYS A 35 5.26 2.09 7.15
C LYS A 35 5.03 0.68 7.73
N LEU A 36 4.93 0.56 9.06
CA LEU A 36 4.70 -0.73 9.72
C LEU A 36 3.29 -1.24 9.41
N ASP A 37 2.27 -0.38 9.53
CA ASP A 37 0.89 -0.75 9.23
C ASP A 37 0.74 -1.23 7.78
N ILE A 38 1.33 -0.49 6.84
CA ILE A 38 1.36 -0.87 5.44
C ILE A 38 2.05 -2.22 5.23
N LYS A 39 3.15 -2.49 5.94
CA LYS A 39 3.83 -3.80 5.91
C LYS A 39 2.90 -4.92 6.36
N TYR A 40 2.12 -4.72 7.42
CA TYR A 40 1.14 -5.69 7.89
C TYR A 40 -0.01 -5.89 6.91
N ILE A 41 -0.56 -4.82 6.34
CA ILE A 41 -1.63 -4.89 5.33
C ILE A 41 -1.19 -5.72 4.12
N ILE A 42 0.00 -5.44 3.59
CA ILE A 42 0.56 -6.20 2.46
C ILE A 42 0.78 -7.67 2.87
N LYS A 43 1.35 -7.92 4.04
CA LYS A 43 1.58 -9.28 4.53
C LYS A 43 0.27 -10.08 4.62
N ASN A 44 -0.81 -9.46 5.10
CA ASN A 44 -2.12 -10.10 5.19
C ASN A 44 -2.77 -10.34 3.82
N ILE A 45 -2.76 -9.34 2.93
CA ILE A 45 -3.37 -9.44 1.59
C ILE A 45 -2.66 -10.51 0.76
N PHE A 46 -1.33 -10.50 0.75
CA PHE A 46 -0.55 -11.41 -0.09
C PHE A 46 -0.18 -12.73 0.60
N LYS A 47 -0.50 -12.87 1.89
CA LYS A 47 -0.10 -14.01 2.74
C LYS A 47 1.37 -14.39 2.54
N SER A 48 2.24 -13.40 2.36
CA SER A 48 3.62 -13.60 1.90
C SER A 48 4.64 -13.03 2.88
N ASN A 49 5.68 -13.82 3.18
CA ASN A 49 6.84 -13.42 3.98
C ASN A 49 7.95 -12.76 3.16
N LYS A 50 7.68 -12.36 1.92
CA LYS A 50 8.68 -11.72 1.05
C LYS A 50 9.26 -10.46 1.68
N ASN A 51 10.51 -10.17 1.38
CA ASN A 51 11.15 -8.94 1.82
C ASN A 51 10.55 -7.75 1.06
N ILE A 52 9.92 -6.85 1.81
CA ILE A 52 9.22 -5.69 1.27
C ILE A 52 10.07 -4.44 1.49
N LYS A 53 10.37 -3.70 0.43
CA LYS A 53 10.90 -2.33 0.53
C LYS A 53 9.74 -1.36 0.39
N ILE A 54 9.55 -0.51 1.41
CA ILE A 54 8.46 0.47 1.48
C ILE A 54 9.03 1.88 1.55
N ASN A 55 8.73 2.69 0.54
CA ASN A 55 8.97 4.12 0.53
C ASN A 55 7.63 4.86 0.64
N ASN A 56 7.63 6.06 1.23
CA ASN A 56 6.41 6.85 1.35
C ASN A 56 6.65 8.32 1.05
N ILE A 57 5.62 8.97 0.52
CA ILE A 57 5.59 10.40 0.23
C ILE A 57 4.24 10.91 0.72
N ASN A 58 4.23 12.04 1.42
CA ASN A 58 2.98 12.72 1.74
C ASN A 58 2.57 13.48 0.48
N LYS A 59 1.38 13.17 -0.07
CA LYS A 59 0.86 13.89 -1.24
C LYS A 59 0.33 15.25 -0.82
N ASP A 60 -0.47 15.26 0.25
CA ASP A 60 -1.11 16.42 0.84
C ASP A 60 -1.24 16.24 2.37
N ASN A 61 -1.88 17.18 3.07
CA ASN A 61 -2.08 17.09 4.53
C ASN A 61 -2.93 15.90 4.98
N THR A 62 -3.71 15.31 4.08
CA THR A 62 -4.62 14.19 4.37
C THR A 62 -4.17 12.88 3.75
N LEU A 63 -3.43 12.91 2.63
CA LEU A 63 -3.12 11.73 1.84
C LEU A 63 -1.63 11.40 1.83
N LYS A 64 -1.36 10.10 1.92
CA LYS A 64 -0.03 9.51 1.91
C LYS A 64 0.03 8.41 0.87
N ILE A 65 1.10 8.43 0.09
CA ILE A 65 1.36 7.46 -0.96
C ILE A 65 2.50 6.56 -0.51
N TYR A 66 2.30 5.27 -0.64
CA TYR A 66 3.27 4.23 -0.34
C TYR A 66 3.68 3.52 -1.63
N PHE A 67 4.97 3.57 -1.94
CA PHE A 67 5.59 2.82 -3.03
C PHE A 67 6.21 1.56 -2.46
N ILE A 68 5.73 0.42 -2.93
CA ILE A 68 6.12 -0.88 -2.41
C ILE A 68 6.79 -1.67 -3.52
N LYS A 69 7.96 -2.21 -3.20
CA LYS A 69 8.69 -3.16 -4.03
C LYS A 69 8.85 -4.48 -3.27
N LEU A 70 8.30 -5.57 -3.81
CA LEU A 70 8.62 -6.91 -3.35
C LEU A 70 9.97 -7.33 -3.92
N LYS A 71 10.82 -7.89 -3.05
CA LYS A 71 12.01 -8.64 -3.44
C LYS A 71 11.67 -10.12 -3.56
#